data_AF-A0A949AIJ5-F1
#
_entry.id   AF-A0A949AIJ5-F1
#
_cell.length_a   1.000
_cell.length_b   1.000
_cell.length_c   1.000
_cell.angle_alpha   90.00
_cell.angle_beta   90.00
_cell.angle_gamma   90.00
#
_symmetry.space_group_name_H-M   'P 1'
#
loop_
_entity.id
_entity.type
_entity.pdbx_description
1 polymer ?
#
loop_
_entity_poly.entity_id
_entity_poly.type
_entity_poly.pdbx_seq_one_letter_code
_entity_poly.pdbx_strand_id
1 'polypeptide(L)' 'MREITTLTFTDNKSQSEGVFIIKASEKEVSIYLSVLNGGDIEVRLSTENAQKIISGLEKAVNNVK' A
#
# COMPACT_ATOMS: atom_id res chain seq x y z
N MET A 1 7.91 6.83 -12.45
CA MET A 1 7.70 6.03 -11.22
C MET A 1 8.18 4.61 -11.47
N ARG A 2 8.84 3.99 -10.49
CA ARG A 2 9.33 2.60 -10.52
C ARG A 2 8.53 1.77 -9.52
N GLU A 3 8.16 0.55 -9.90
CA GLU A 3 7.56 -0.42 -8.97
C GLU A 3 8.58 -0.91 -7.95
N ILE A 4 8.19 -0.90 -6.68
CA ILE A 4 9.02 -1.27 -5.54
C ILE A 4 8.60 -2.63 -4.99
N THR A 5 7.30 -2.86 -4.83
CA THR A 5 6.77 -4.13 -4.34
C THR A 5 5.35 -4.36 -4.81
N THR A 6 4.97 -5.63 -4.90
CA THR A 6 3.62 -6.09 -5.17
C THR A 6 3.24 -7.14 -4.13
N LEU A 7 2.07 -6.97 -3.52
CA LEU A 7 1.52 -7.82 -2.48
C LEU A 7 0.09 -8.23 -2.86
N THR A 8 -0.32 -9.44 -2.52
CA THR A 8 -1.72 -9.85 -2.59
C THR A 8 -2.38 -9.71 -1.23
N PHE A 9 -3.63 -9.29 -1.19
CA PHE A 9 -4.42 -9.23 0.06
C PHE A 9 -5.83 -9.79 -0.17
N THR A 10 -6.54 -10.07 0.91
CA THR A 10 -7.95 -10.48 0.87
C THR A 10 -8.80 -9.39 1.51
N ASP A 11 -9.82 -8.92 0.80
CA ASP A 11 -10.81 -8.01 1.38
C ASP A 11 -11.64 -8.74 2.43
N ASN A 12 -11.62 -8.26 3.66
CA ASN A 12 -12.28 -8.94 4.78
C ASN A 12 -13.81 -9.02 4.63
N LYS A 13 -14.44 -8.11 3.87
CA LYS A 13 -15.90 -8.07 3.74
C LYS A 13 -16.41 -9.02 2.67
N SER A 14 -15.85 -8.93 1.46
CA SER A 14 -16.26 -9.72 0.30
C SER A 14 -15.48 -11.03 0.16
N GLN A 15 -14.39 -11.20 0.92
CA GLN A 15 -13.44 -12.30 0.79
C GLN A 15 -12.80 -12.39 -0.60
N SER A 16 -12.87 -11.31 -1.38
CA SER A 16 -12.23 -11.24 -2.70
C SER A 16 -10.73 -10.97 -2.55
N GLU A 17 -9.95 -11.56 -3.45
CA GLU A 17 -8.53 -11.25 -3.56
C GLU A 17 -8.32 -9.89 -4.23
N GLY A 18 -7.27 -9.21 -3.83
CA GLY A 18 -6.85 -7.94 -4.39
C GLY A 18 -5.33 -7.85 -4.49
N VAL A 19 -4.87 -6.88 -5.25
CA VAL A 19 -3.43 -6.62 -5.46
C VAL A 19 -3.11 -5.23 -4.97
N PHE A 20 -2.03 -5.13 -4.20
CA PHE A 20 -1.47 -3.91 -3.67
C PHE A 20 -0.08 -3.70 -4.30
N ILE A 21 0.12 -2.57 -4.98
CA ILE A 21 1.38 -2.24 -5.65
C ILE A 21 1.90 -0.91 -5.10
N ILE A 22 3.16 -0.90 -4.65
CA ILE A 22 3.85 0.34 -4.30
C ILE A 22 4.74 0.74 -5.47
N LYS A 23 4.54 1.98 -5.96
CA LYS A 23 5.44 2.62 -6.91
C LYS A 23 6.00 3.90 -6.29
N ALA A 24 7.25 4.22 -6.61
CA ALA A 24 7.88 5.44 -6.10
C ALA A 24 8.58 6.22 -7.22
N SER A 25 8.69 7.52 -7.02
CA SER A 25 9.61 8.40 -7.74
C SER A 25 10.40 9.23 -6.73
N GLU A 26 11.22 10.16 -7.20
CA GLU A 26 11.96 11.08 -6.33
C GLU A 26 11.05 12.00 -5.49
N LYS A 27 9.80 12.24 -5.93
CA LYS A 27 8.91 13.24 -5.32
C LYS A 27 7.69 12.67 -4.61
N GLU A 28 7.29 11.45 -4.96
CA GLU A 28 6.03 10.87 -4.51
C GLU A 28 6.12 9.35 -4.40
N VAL A 29 5.27 8.82 -3.52
CA VAL A 29 5.00 7.39 -3.39
C VAL A 29 3.52 7.18 -3.70
N SER A 30 3.25 6.25 -4.60
CA SER A 30 1.90 5.89 -5.03
C SER A 30 1.61 4.45 -4.64
N ILE A 31 0.44 4.25 -4.03
CA ILE A 31 -0.08 2.96 -3.64
C ILE A 31 -1.30 2.68 -4.52
N TYR A 32 -1.25 1.59 -5.29
CA TYR A 32 -2.37 1.12 -6.10
C TYR A 32 -3.01 -0.07 -5.38
N LEU A 33 -4.31 0.02 -5.13
CA LEU A 33 -5.12 -1.10 -4.62
C LEU A 33 -6.12 -1.47 -5.70
N SER A 34 -5.93 -2.64 -6.31
CA SER A 34 -6.92 -3.23 -7.20
C SER A 34 -7.73 -4.25 -6.42
N VAL A 35 -9.04 -4.00 -6.29
CA VAL A 35 -9.97 -4.97 -5.71
C VAL A 35 -10.76 -5.56 -6.87
N LEU A 36 -10.67 -6.89 -7.06
CA LEU A 36 -11.25 -7.60 -8.20
C LEU A 36 -12.73 -7.25 -8.46
N ASN A 37 -13.49 -6.91 -7.41
CA ASN A 37 -14.91 -6.54 -7.49
C ASN A 37 -15.23 -5.10 -7.01
N GLY A 38 -14.22 -4.25 -6.83
CA GLY A 38 -14.37 -2.89 -6.27
C GLY A 38 -13.77 -1.78 -7.13
N GLY A 39 -13.06 -2.13 -8.20
CA GLY A 39 -12.29 -1.19 -9.01
C GLY A 39 -10.92 -0.88 -8.41
N ASP A 40 -10.20 0.00 -9.10
CA ASP A 40 -8.84 0.39 -8.73
C ASP A 40 -8.85 1.71 -7.95
N ILE A 41 -8.16 1.72 -6.82
CA ILE A 41 -7.90 2.91 -6.01
C ILE A 41 -6.43 3.26 -6.12
N GLU A 42 -6.13 4.49 -6.54
CA GLU A 42 -4.78 5.05 -6.50
C GLU A 42 -4.69 6.07 -5.36
N VAL A 43 -3.75 5.85 -4.43
CA VAL A 43 -3.43 6.79 -3.35
C VAL A 43 -2.03 7.36 -3.62
N ARG A 44 -1.95 8.66 -3.86
CA ARG A 44 -0.66 9.37 -4.01
C ARG A 44 -0.30 10.11 -2.74
N LEU A 45 0.94 9.95 -2.32
CA LEU A 45 1.46 10.49 -1.07
C LEU A 45 2.74 11.28 -1.34
N SER A 46 2.91 12.39 -0.62
CA SER A 46 4.23 13.01 -0.49
C SER A 46 5.18 12.07 0.26
N THR A 47 6.49 12.25 0.05
CA THR A 47 7.52 11.47 0.76
C THR A 47 7.36 11.55 2.28
N GLU A 48 7.00 12.71 2.83
CA GLU A 48 6.77 12.89 4.27
C GLU A 48 5.60 12.01 4.78
N ASN A 49 4.49 11.98 4.06
CA ASN A 49 3.33 11.18 4.47
C ASN A 49 3.58 9.68 4.27
N ALA A 50 4.32 9.29 3.23
CA ALA A 50 4.76 7.91 3.05
C ALA A 50 5.64 7.45 4.22
N GLN A 51 6.56 8.30 4.69
CA GLN A 51 7.41 8.00 5.85
C GLN A 51 6.59 7.75 7.12
N LYS A 52 5.52 8.54 7.35
CA LYS A 52 4.61 8.34 8.50
C LYS A 52 3.95 6.95 8.48
N ILE A 53 3.54 6.48 7.30
CA ILE A 53 2.94 5.14 7.14
C ILE A 53 3.99 4.06 7.46
N ILE A 54 5.20 4.17 6.89
CA ILE A 54 6.30 3.22 7.13
C ILE A 54 6.59 3.11 8.62
N SER A 55 6.79 4.24 9.30
CA SER A 55 7.06 4.25 10.74
C SER A 55 5.90 3.67 11.58
N GLY A 56 4.64 3.84 11.13
CA GLY A 56 3.50 3.18 11.75
C GLY A 56 3.54 1.65 11.62
N LEU A 57 3.88 1.15 10.43
CA LEU A 57 4.02 -0.28 10.16
C LEU A 57 5.19 -0.90 10.94
N GLU A 58 6.35 -0.25 10.97
CA GLU A 58 7.51 -0.69 11.75
C GLU A 58 7.18 -0.84 13.23
N LYS A 59 6.46 0.13 13.80
CA LYS A 59 5.97 0.05 15.19
C LYS A 59 5.03 -1.13 15.38
N ALA A 60 4.08 -1.34 14.47
CA ALA A 60 3.15 -2.45 14.55
C ALA A 60 3.87 -3.81 14.54
N VAL A 61 4.87 -3.99 13.66
CA VAL A 61 5.67 -5.22 13.59
C VAL A 61 6.50 -5.45 14.85
N ASN A 62 7.11 -4.39 15.39
CA ASN A 62 7.99 -4.50 16.56
C ASN A 62 7.21 -4.64 17.88
N ASN A 63 5.97 -4.15 17.97
CA ASN A 63 5.12 -4.29 19.15
C ASN A 63 4.42 -5.65 19.26
N VAL A 64 4.53 -6.50 18.24
CA VAL A 64 3.99 -7.88 18.23
C VAL A 64 5.06 -8.90 18.67
N LYS A 65 6.29 -8.45 18.93
CA LYS A 65 7.37 -9.27 19.53
C LYS A 65 7.40 -9.12 21.05
#